data_AF-A0A0C2H3A6-F1
#
_entry.id   AF-A0A0C2H3A6-F1
#
_cell.length_a   1.000
_cell.length_b   1.000
_cell.length_c   1.000
_cell.angle_alpha   90.00
_cell.angle_beta   90.00
_cell.angle_gamma   90.00
#
_symmetry.space_group_name_H-M   'P 1'
#
loop_
_entity.id
_entity.type
_entity.pdbx_description
1 polymer ?
#
loop_
_entity_poly.entity_id
_entity_poly.type
_entity_poly.pdbx_seq_one_letter_code
_entity_poly.pdbx_strand_id
1 'polypeptide(L)'
;YSKLPADIFSAPARTSSGPDSHAVVNSTPPIEGLHWVDKETRRKFIRVAFNLRKGMAHSISALYPPLRSQLSMYYYLLECMDLPIPQLYLYSHEDKFIKHKYVKRFLEQQRERGKDVEEIIFEGSEHVQHFRKYPEQYRSACVKFLQKVDSMSS
;
A
#
# COMPACT_ATOMS: atom_id res chain seq x y z
N TYR A 1 -14.00 -13.93 16.52
CA TYR A 1 -13.14 -13.42 15.44
C TYR A 1 -12.08 -14.45 15.15
N SER A 2 -12.28 -15.27 14.10
CA SER A 2 -11.29 -16.24 13.64
C SER A 2 -10.06 -15.48 13.12
N LYS A 3 -8.88 -15.71 13.70
CA LYS A 3 -7.61 -15.23 13.11
C LYS A 3 -7.53 -15.80 11.70
N LEU A 4 -7.27 -14.94 10.70
CA LEU A 4 -7.00 -15.41 9.34
C LEU A 4 -5.75 -16.30 9.38
N PRO A 5 -5.78 -17.50 8.75
CA PRO A 5 -4.66 -18.45 8.83
C PRO A 5 -3.41 -17.95 8.09
N ALA A 6 -3.58 -17.06 7.11
CA ALA A 6 -2.51 -16.47 6.32
C ALA A 6 -2.94 -15.13 5.71
N ASP A 7 -1.96 -14.34 5.26
CA ASP A 7 -2.22 -13.06 4.59
C ASP A 7 -1.42 -12.92 3.29
N ILE A 8 -2.07 -12.44 2.23
CA ILE A 8 -1.45 -12.15 0.93
C ILE A 8 -1.59 -10.65 0.69
N PHE A 9 -0.48 -9.93 0.80
CA PHE A 9 -0.44 -8.49 0.56
C PHE A 9 -0.01 -8.20 -0.87
N SER A 10 -0.85 -7.46 -1.60
CA SER A 10 -0.41 -6.70 -2.79
C SER A 10 0.34 -5.40 -2.39
N ALA A 11 1.10 -5.47 -1.29
CA ALA A 11 1.79 -4.41 -0.56
C ALA A 11 0.90 -3.42 0.27
N PRO A 12 1.25 -3.13 1.53
CA PRO A 12 0.61 -2.09 2.32
C PRO A 12 0.85 -0.69 1.71
N ALA A 13 -0.23 -0.01 1.37
CA ALA A 13 -0.16 1.20 0.56
C ALA A 13 0.22 2.45 1.38
N ARG A 14 1.27 3.14 0.92
CA ARG A 14 1.51 4.56 1.23
C ARG A 14 1.64 5.33 -0.08
N THR A 15 0.50 5.77 -0.61
CA THR A 15 0.41 6.37 -1.94
C THR A 15 1.02 7.78 -2.00
N SER A 16 1.47 8.15 -3.19
CA SER A 16 2.03 9.49 -3.46
C SER A 16 0.91 10.50 -3.78
N SER A 17 1.13 11.79 -3.47
CA SER A 17 0.11 12.84 -3.60
C SER A 17 -0.32 13.15 -5.03
N GLY A 18 0.55 12.91 -6.02
CA GLY A 18 0.26 13.13 -7.43
C GLY A 18 -0.86 12.21 -7.93
N PRO A 19 -0.68 10.89 -7.90
CA PRO A 19 -1.71 9.95 -8.32
C PRO A 19 -3.00 10.03 -7.49
N ASP A 20 -2.90 10.27 -6.16
CA ASP A 20 -4.08 10.53 -5.32
C ASP A 20 -4.90 11.73 -5.86
N SER A 21 -4.22 12.83 -6.19
CA SER A 21 -4.89 14.02 -6.75
C SER A 21 -5.51 13.75 -8.12
N HIS A 22 -4.89 12.91 -8.93
CA HIS A 22 -5.43 12.52 -10.22
C HIS A 22 -6.70 11.68 -10.06
N ALA A 23 -6.69 10.72 -9.13
CA ALA A 23 -7.84 9.88 -8.83
C ALA A 23 -9.03 10.72 -8.35
N VAL A 24 -8.80 11.63 -7.39
CA VAL A 24 -9.85 12.49 -6.83
C VAL A 24 -10.45 13.43 -7.89
N VAL A 25 -9.63 14.06 -8.72
CA VAL A 25 -10.15 14.95 -9.78
C VAL A 25 -10.93 14.19 -10.85
N ASN A 26 -10.52 12.95 -11.15
CA ASN A 26 -11.23 12.11 -12.13
C ASN A 26 -12.55 11.55 -11.56
N SER A 27 -12.60 11.24 -10.26
CA SER A 27 -13.78 10.66 -9.61
C SER A 27 -14.78 11.70 -9.13
N THR A 28 -14.34 12.93 -8.88
CA THR A 28 -15.20 14.00 -8.36
C THR A 28 -15.67 14.92 -9.48
N PRO A 29 -17.00 15.09 -9.67
CA PRO A 29 -17.53 16.03 -10.66
C PRO A 29 -17.03 17.46 -10.40
N PRO A 30 -17.07 18.35 -11.40
CA PRO A 30 -16.79 19.77 -11.19
C PRO A 30 -17.66 20.32 -10.06
N ILE A 31 -17.09 21.19 -9.22
CA ILE A 31 -17.82 21.79 -8.10
C ILE A 31 -18.88 22.74 -8.68
N GLU A 32 -20.13 22.63 -8.22
CA GLU A 32 -21.19 23.57 -8.59
C GLU A 32 -20.76 25.01 -8.30
N GLY A 33 -20.88 25.90 -9.29
CA GLY A 33 -20.39 27.29 -9.23
C GLY A 33 -18.93 27.52 -9.68
N LEU A 34 -18.12 26.47 -9.81
CA LEU A 34 -16.71 26.55 -10.25
C LEU A 34 -16.43 25.73 -11.53
N HIS A 35 -17.45 25.45 -12.33
CA HIS A 35 -17.34 24.60 -13.54
C HIS A 35 -16.33 25.14 -14.58
N TRP A 36 -16.05 26.44 -14.55
CA TRP A 36 -15.11 27.14 -15.42
C TRP A 36 -13.63 26.86 -15.10
N VAL A 37 -13.35 26.25 -13.94
CA VAL A 37 -11.98 25.92 -13.55
C VAL A 37 -11.52 24.66 -14.29
N ASP A 38 -10.48 24.82 -15.09
CA ASP A 38 -9.90 23.72 -15.86
C ASP A 38 -9.47 22.53 -14.97
N LYS A 39 -9.55 21.32 -15.54
CA LYS A 39 -9.18 20.07 -14.85
C LYS A 39 -7.73 20.10 -14.39
N GLU A 40 -6.81 20.68 -15.15
CA GLU A 40 -5.40 20.75 -14.75
C GLU A 40 -5.19 21.69 -13.56
N THR A 41 -5.89 22.82 -13.54
CA THR A 41 -5.88 23.76 -12.40
C THR A 41 -6.45 23.11 -11.16
N ARG A 42 -7.57 22.37 -11.27
CA ARG A 42 -8.12 21.56 -10.16
C ARG A 42 -7.11 20.52 -9.66
N ARG A 43 -6.41 19.81 -10.56
CA ARG A 43 -5.35 18.86 -10.17
C ARG A 43 -4.24 19.55 -9.39
N LYS A 44 -3.77 20.71 -9.84
CA LYS A 44 -2.72 21.47 -9.14
C LYS A 44 -3.18 21.90 -7.75
N PHE A 45 -4.40 22.43 -7.62
CA PHE A 45 -4.97 22.80 -6.33
C PHE A 45 -5.11 21.60 -5.38
N ILE A 46 -5.72 20.50 -5.82
CA ILE A 46 -5.87 19.29 -5.00
C ILE A 46 -4.51 18.72 -4.62
N ARG A 47 -3.52 18.74 -5.52
CA ARG A 47 -2.15 18.32 -5.22
C ARG A 47 -1.51 19.18 -4.13
N VAL A 48 -1.67 20.50 -4.20
CA VAL A 48 -1.18 21.43 -3.16
C VAL A 48 -1.85 21.14 -1.82
N ALA A 49 -3.18 21.01 -1.80
CA ALA A 49 -3.92 20.67 -0.58
C ALA A 49 -3.49 19.32 0.02
N PHE A 50 -3.27 18.29 -0.82
CA PHE A 50 -2.79 16.99 -0.38
C PHE A 50 -1.35 17.04 0.15
N ASN A 51 -0.47 17.82 -0.49
CA ASN A 51 0.88 18.04 0.01
C ASN A 51 0.86 18.74 1.37
N LEU A 52 0.01 19.76 1.54
CA LEU A 52 -0.15 20.47 2.81
C LEU A 52 -0.67 19.52 3.90
N ARG A 53 -1.73 18.77 3.62
CA ARG A 53 -2.28 17.75 4.53
C ARG A 53 -1.23 16.71 4.91
N LYS A 54 -0.48 16.17 3.94
CA LYS A 54 0.59 15.18 4.20
C LYS A 54 1.73 15.79 5.03
N GLY A 55 2.08 17.05 4.78
CA GLY A 55 3.07 17.81 5.56
C GLY A 55 2.64 17.96 7.01
N MET A 56 1.43 18.50 7.25
CA MET A 56 0.88 18.65 8.59
C MET A 56 0.76 17.31 9.33
N ALA A 57 0.25 16.27 8.67
CA ALA A 57 0.16 14.94 9.26
C ALA A 57 1.55 14.38 9.62
N HIS A 58 2.57 14.60 8.80
CA HIS A 58 3.95 14.20 9.12
C HIS A 58 4.50 14.98 10.31
N SER A 59 4.30 16.29 10.37
CA SER A 59 4.74 17.13 11.50
C SER A 59 4.07 16.73 12.81
N ILE A 60 2.75 16.52 12.81
CA ILE A 60 1.99 16.06 13.99
C ILE A 60 2.46 14.66 14.41
N SER A 61 2.62 13.76 13.44
CA SER A 61 3.19 12.43 13.63
C SER A 61 4.60 12.44 14.21
N ALA A 62 5.45 13.40 13.83
CA ALA A 62 6.79 13.56 14.38
C ALA A 62 6.75 14.01 15.84
N LEU A 63 5.87 14.94 16.17
CA LEU A 63 5.70 15.48 17.52
C LEU A 63 5.04 14.49 18.49
N TYR A 64 4.10 13.67 18.01
CA TYR A 64 3.39 12.70 18.84
C TYR A 64 3.30 11.34 18.13
N PRO A 65 4.33 10.49 18.31
CA PRO A 65 4.40 9.16 17.69
C PRO A 65 3.16 8.27 17.85
N PRO A 66 2.42 8.27 18.98
CA PRO A 66 1.23 7.42 19.12
C PRO A 66 0.09 7.75 18.14
N LEU A 67 0.05 8.95 17.57
CA LEU A 67 -0.99 9.33 16.59
C LEU A 67 -0.70 8.81 15.17
N ARG A 68 0.47 8.20 14.93
CA ARG A 68 0.88 7.71 13.60
C ARG A 68 -0.07 6.68 13.03
N SER A 69 -0.47 5.72 13.85
CA SER A 69 -1.41 4.66 13.49
C SER A 69 -2.79 5.21 13.15
N GLN A 70 -3.26 6.26 13.83
CA GLN A 70 -4.56 6.88 13.54
C GLN A 70 -4.57 7.69 12.23
N LEU A 71 -3.42 8.23 11.83
CA LEU A 71 -3.31 9.09 10.65
C LEU A 71 -2.91 8.33 9.38
N SER A 72 -2.54 7.04 9.49
CA SER A 72 -2.04 6.27 8.37
C SER A 72 -2.27 4.77 8.55
N MET A 73 -3.00 4.18 7.61
CA MET A 73 -3.21 2.74 7.53
C MET A 73 -1.90 1.94 7.54
N TYR A 74 -0.85 2.45 6.88
CA TYR A 74 0.47 1.82 6.89
C TYR A 74 1.01 1.65 8.32
N TYR A 75 0.94 2.69 9.16
CA TYR A 75 1.40 2.61 10.54
C TYR A 75 0.42 1.84 11.44
N TYR A 76 -0.88 1.86 11.15
CA TYR A 76 -1.85 1.03 11.85
C TYR A 76 -1.57 -0.48 11.67
N LEU A 77 -1.39 -0.92 10.42
CA LEU A 77 -1.03 -2.31 10.09
C LEU A 77 0.31 -2.69 10.74
N LEU A 78 1.25 -1.75 10.75
CA LEU A 78 2.59 -1.97 11.27
C LEU A 78 2.64 -1.95 12.79
N GLU A 79 1.86 -1.15 13.51
CA GLU A 79 2.03 -0.95 14.96
C GLU A 79 0.93 -1.61 15.79
N CYS A 80 -0.29 -1.67 15.26
CA CYS A 80 -1.48 -2.02 16.03
C CYS A 80 -2.07 -3.39 15.67
N MET A 81 -1.77 -3.93 14.49
CA MET A 81 -2.31 -5.21 14.05
C MET A 81 -1.33 -6.37 14.23
N ASP A 82 -1.80 -7.44 14.87
CA ASP A 82 -1.13 -8.74 14.87
C ASP A 82 -1.49 -9.49 13.58
N LEU A 83 -0.68 -9.31 12.55
CA LEU A 83 -0.87 -9.99 11.26
C LEU A 83 -0.56 -11.49 11.35
N PRO A 84 -1.19 -12.34 10.49
CA PRO A 84 -0.90 -13.78 10.43
C PRO A 84 0.59 -14.08 10.25
N ILE A 85 1.05 -15.25 10.71
CA ILE A 85 2.48 -15.61 10.64
C ILE A 85 2.93 -15.76 9.18
N PRO A 86 2.35 -16.65 8.37
CA PRO A 86 2.71 -16.74 6.95
C PRO A 86 2.16 -15.51 6.21
N GLN A 87 3.07 -14.77 5.57
CA GLN A 87 2.77 -13.58 4.79
C GLN A 87 3.47 -13.62 3.45
N LEU A 88 2.73 -13.40 2.36
CA LEU A 88 3.28 -13.27 1.01
C LEU A 88 3.12 -11.84 0.51
N TYR A 89 4.24 -11.20 0.14
CA TYR A 89 4.26 -9.86 -0.45
C TYR A 89 4.59 -9.91 -1.93
N LEU A 90 3.71 -9.32 -2.74
CA LEU A 90 3.84 -9.26 -4.20
C LEU A 90 3.99 -7.79 -4.61
N TYR A 91 5.16 -7.39 -5.11
CA TYR A 91 5.41 -5.97 -5.48
C TYR A 91 6.43 -5.79 -6.61
N SER A 92 6.64 -4.55 -7.07
CA SER A 92 7.63 -4.19 -8.09
C SER A 92 8.46 -2.97 -7.71
N HIS A 93 9.67 -2.86 -8.23
CA HIS A 93 10.48 -1.64 -8.17
C HIS A 93 9.90 -0.47 -8.98
N GLU A 94 9.19 -0.78 -10.07
CA GLU A 94 8.61 0.21 -10.99
C GLU A 94 7.20 0.70 -10.59
N ASP A 95 6.70 0.26 -9.44
CA ASP A 95 5.43 0.75 -8.90
C ASP A 95 5.58 2.22 -8.43
N LYS A 96 5.04 3.13 -9.25
CA LYS A 96 5.03 4.59 -8.97
C LYS A 96 4.00 4.99 -7.90
N PHE A 97 3.02 4.13 -7.63
CA PHE A 97 1.97 4.37 -6.64
C PHE A 97 2.43 3.94 -5.24
N ILE A 98 2.92 2.71 -5.11
CA ILE A 98 3.45 2.15 -3.87
C ILE A 98 4.96 1.95 -4.03
N LYS A 99 5.75 2.89 -3.49
CA LYS A 99 7.21 2.79 -3.59
C LYS A 99 7.71 1.53 -2.89
N HIS A 100 8.46 0.69 -3.61
CA HIS A 100 9.03 -0.56 -3.10
C HIS A 100 9.72 -0.43 -1.73
N LYS A 101 10.40 0.70 -1.47
CA LYS A 101 11.07 0.96 -0.19
C LYS A 101 10.14 0.88 1.03
N TYR A 102 8.86 1.24 0.89
CA TYR A 102 7.91 1.16 2.01
C TYR A 102 7.45 -0.27 2.24
N VAL A 103 7.32 -1.05 1.16
CA VAL A 103 7.02 -2.49 1.22
C VAL A 103 8.18 -3.22 1.86
N LYS A 104 9.40 -2.95 1.42
CA LYS A 104 10.64 -3.52 1.97
C LYS A 104 10.84 -3.21 3.45
N ARG A 105 10.58 -1.97 3.86
CA ARG A 105 10.62 -1.62 5.28
C ARG A 105 9.53 -2.33 6.09
N PHE A 106 8.36 -2.55 5.51
CA PHE A 106 7.27 -3.23 6.19
C PHE A 106 7.60 -4.72 6.38
N LEU A 107 8.04 -5.41 5.33
CA LEU A 107 8.40 -6.83 5.40
C LEU A 107 9.57 -7.07 6.37
N GLU A 108 10.56 -6.18 6.42
CA GLU A 108 11.68 -6.27 7.37
C GLU A 108 11.19 -6.22 8.83
N GLN A 109 10.27 -5.30 9.14
CA GLN A 109 9.70 -5.21 10.49
C GLN A 109 8.81 -6.40 10.84
N GLN A 110 8.11 -6.97 9.86
CA GLN A 110 7.33 -8.19 10.07
C GLN A 110 8.26 -9.38 10.35
N ARG A 111 9.40 -9.50 9.64
CA ARG A 111 10.44 -10.50 9.92
C ARG A 111 11.03 -10.33 11.32
N GLU A 112 11.34 -9.10 11.73
CA GLU A 112 11.83 -8.80 13.09
C GLU A 112 10.83 -9.21 14.19
N ARG A 113 9.54 -9.22 13.86
CA ARG A 113 8.46 -9.68 14.76
C ARG A 113 8.20 -11.19 14.70
N GLY A 114 9.08 -11.95 14.07
CA GLY A 114 8.99 -13.40 13.96
C GLY A 114 7.90 -13.88 12.99
N LYS A 115 7.46 -13.04 12.06
CA LYS A 115 6.54 -13.46 10.99
C LYS A 115 7.31 -14.18 9.90
N ASP A 116 6.68 -15.18 9.28
CA ASP A 116 7.24 -15.93 8.15
C ASP A 116 6.88 -15.20 6.85
N VAL A 117 7.85 -14.44 6.35
CA VAL A 117 7.60 -13.47 5.27
C VAL A 117 8.29 -13.86 3.98
N GLU A 118 7.48 -14.19 2.98
CA GLU A 118 7.86 -14.42 1.59
C GLU A 118 7.66 -13.16 0.75
N GLU A 119 8.58 -12.90 -0.18
CA GLU A 119 8.48 -11.78 -1.11
C GLU A 119 8.74 -12.22 -2.55
N ILE A 120 7.95 -11.68 -3.49
CA ILE A 120 8.17 -11.82 -4.92
C ILE A 120 8.22 -10.43 -5.53
N ILE A 121 9.35 -10.15 -6.17
CA ILE A 121 9.61 -8.88 -6.85
C ILE A 121 9.42 -9.10 -8.35
N PHE A 122 8.43 -8.41 -8.92
CA PHE A 122 8.15 -8.45 -10.35
C PHE A 122 8.86 -7.31 -11.06
N GLU A 123 9.88 -7.60 -11.85
CA GLU A 123 10.64 -6.56 -12.55
C GLU A 123 9.81 -5.83 -13.61
N GLY A 124 9.87 -4.49 -13.63
CA GLY A 124 9.23 -3.69 -14.67
C GLY A 124 7.69 -3.73 -14.72
N SER A 125 7.00 -4.12 -13.64
CA SER A 125 5.53 -4.17 -13.63
C SER A 125 4.96 -2.97 -12.89
N GLU A 126 4.00 -2.28 -13.51
CA GLU A 126 3.30 -1.18 -12.84
C GLU A 126 2.30 -1.69 -11.80
N HIS A 127 1.81 -0.78 -10.96
CA HIS A 127 0.78 -1.06 -9.96
C HIS A 127 -0.41 -1.81 -10.58
N VAL A 128 -0.87 -2.90 -9.94
CA VAL A 128 -1.97 -3.78 -10.40
C VAL A 128 -1.66 -4.60 -11.67
N GLN A 129 -0.52 -4.38 -12.34
CA GLN A 129 -0.18 -5.09 -13.58
C GLN A 129 0.63 -6.38 -13.37
N HIS A 130 0.96 -6.74 -12.12
CA HIS A 130 1.79 -7.93 -11.82
C HIS A 130 1.21 -9.21 -12.41
N PHE A 131 -0.08 -9.48 -12.16
CA PHE A 131 -0.75 -10.66 -12.70
C PHE A 131 -0.87 -10.62 -14.22
N ARG A 132 -1.16 -9.45 -14.80
CA ARG A 132 -1.29 -9.30 -16.27
C ARG A 132 0.04 -9.53 -16.99
N LYS A 133 1.14 -9.04 -16.43
CA LYS A 133 2.47 -9.12 -17.04
C LYS A 133 3.16 -10.46 -16.75
N TYR A 134 2.91 -11.05 -15.57
CA TYR A 134 3.56 -12.28 -15.10
C TYR A 134 2.55 -13.29 -14.52
N PRO A 135 1.56 -13.75 -15.30
CA PRO A 135 0.46 -14.57 -14.78
C PRO A 135 0.92 -15.90 -14.17
N GLU A 136 1.85 -16.60 -14.83
CA GLU A 136 2.36 -17.89 -14.36
C GLU A 136 3.18 -17.75 -13.07
N GLN A 137 4.07 -16.75 -13.02
CA GLN A 137 4.88 -16.50 -11.83
C GLN A 137 4.00 -16.10 -10.64
N TYR A 138 3.01 -15.22 -10.87
CA TYR A 138 2.07 -14.80 -9.84
C TYR A 138 1.24 -15.98 -9.33
N ARG A 139 0.65 -16.78 -10.23
CA ARG A 139 -0.14 -17.96 -9.86
C ARG A 139 0.69 -18.99 -9.11
N SER A 140 1.90 -19.27 -9.60
CA SER A 140 2.82 -20.22 -8.95
C SER A 140 3.17 -19.77 -7.53
N ALA A 141 3.46 -18.48 -7.32
CA ALA A 141 3.74 -17.94 -6.00
C ALA A 141 2.54 -18.11 -5.05
N CYS A 142 1.33 -17.75 -5.49
CA CYS A 142 0.12 -17.91 -4.68
C CYS A 142 -0.15 -19.38 -4.33
N VAL A 143 -0.05 -20.29 -5.31
CA VAL A 143 -0.31 -21.73 -5.07
C VAL A 143 0.70 -22.32 -4.09
N LYS A 144 2.00 -22.03 -4.27
CA LYS A 144 3.05 -22.51 -3.35
C LYS A 144 2.84 -22.00 -1.93
N PHE A 145 2.48 -20.72 -1.79
CA PHE A 145 2.20 -20.14 -0.50
C PHE A 145 0.99 -20.79 0.18
N LEU A 146 -0.11 -21.00 -0.56
CA LEU A 146 -1.29 -21.68 -0.01
C LEU A 146 -0.99 -23.12 0.43
N GLN A 147 -0.24 -23.89 -0.38
CA GLN A 147 0.19 -25.24 -0.01
C GLN A 147 1.03 -25.26 1.27
N LYS A 148 1.93 -24.28 1.42
CA LYS A 148 2.72 -24.11 2.64
C LYS A 148 1.81 -23.81 3.84
N VAL A 149 0.88 -22.88 3.71
CA VAL A 149 -0.09 -22.52 4.76
C VAL A 149 -0.92 -23.74 5.17
N ASP A 150 -1.43 -24.51 4.22
CA ASP A 150 -2.20 -25.73 4.49
C ASP A 150 -1.37 -26.75 5.27
N SER A 151 -0.09 -26.92 4.90
CA SER A 151 0.84 -27.82 5.59
C SER A 151 1.20 -27.37 7.02
N MET A 152 1.12 -26.07 7.32
CA MET A 152 1.32 -25.53 8.67
C MET A 152 0.08 -25.65 9.55
N SER A 153 -1.09 -25.86 8.95
CA SER A 153 -2.38 -26.00 9.64
C SER A 153 -2.75 -27.45 9.96
N SER A 154 -2.05 -28.41 9.33
CA SER A 154 -2.22 -29.87 9.50
C SER A 154 -1.32 -30.40 10.61
#